data_AF-A0A8R7QZ35-F1
#
_entry.id   AF-A0A8R7QZ35-F1
#
_cell.length_a   1.000
_cell.length_b   1.000
_cell.length_c   1.000
_cell.angle_alpha   90.00
_cell.angle_beta   90.00
_cell.angle_gamma   90.00
#
_symmetry.space_group_name_H-M   'P 1'
#
loop_
_entity.id
_entity.type
_entity.pdbx_description
1 polymer ?
#
loop_
_entity_poly.entity_id
_entity_poly.type
_entity_poly.pdbx_seq_one_letter_code
_entity_poly.pdbx_strand_id
1 'polypeptide(L)'
;MEVASLYRRVLPSPPAVEFASAEGKRLFAEALQGGTMEGFFNLISYFQTQSEPAFCGLASLSVVLNALAIDPGRPWKGPWRWFDESMLDCCEPLHKVKAEGITFGKVVCLAHCAGARVQSFRADQTTIHDFRAHLTRCASSQDCHLISSYHRSPFKQTGTGHFSPIGGYHAEKDMALILDVARFKYPPHWVPLTLLWDAMNTTDEATGLLRGFMLVSRRSSAPSLLYTVSCGHGSWKSMAKYCVEDVPNLLKDENLDNVTTLLSRLVESLPANAGDLIKCVIEVRRKEEGESSLSKEEKERLFLKEKVLQQIRDTDLFRVVHELQYPKGLCGSCSSSSDEDSLAEIAATVCCQGAAFLSGNLVSRDGFCCRETCIKCIEANGDGLKTVISGTVVSKGNEQGVDLLLPTSSSKTSLCNSNLRSKIVKYPSSTDVLTVLLLVLQPNTWLGIKDENVKAEFQSHVSTDNLPDLLKQEILHLRRQLHYLAGCKGQEACQEPPSP
;
A
#
# COMPACT_ATOMS: atom_id res chain seq x y z
N MET A 1 -39.49 -10.34 8.35
CA MET A 1 -38.84 -11.49 9.01
C MET A 1 -37.79 -10.93 9.95
N GLU A 2 -37.82 -11.27 11.23
CA GLU A 2 -36.72 -10.94 12.13
C GLU A 2 -35.43 -11.60 11.62
N VAL A 3 -34.36 -10.81 11.50
CA VAL A 3 -33.05 -11.33 11.12
C VAL A 3 -32.52 -12.12 12.30
N ALA A 4 -32.44 -13.45 12.15
CA ALA A 4 -31.91 -14.32 13.20
C ALA A 4 -30.52 -13.88 13.64
N SER A 5 -30.33 -13.66 14.94
CA SER A 5 -29.07 -13.16 15.52
C SER A 5 -27.84 -13.95 15.04
N LEU A 6 -26.73 -13.23 14.87
CA LEU A 6 -25.42 -13.81 14.55
C LEU A 6 -24.53 -13.93 15.79
N TYR A 7 -25.02 -13.54 16.98
CA TYR A 7 -24.27 -13.63 18.23
C TYR A 7 -24.02 -15.08 18.63
N ARG A 8 -22.74 -15.45 18.76
CA ARG A 8 -22.24 -16.75 19.26
C ARG A 8 -23.05 -17.93 18.75
N ARG A 9 -23.14 -18.06 17.42
CA ARG A 9 -23.82 -19.21 16.81
C ARG A 9 -23.10 -20.50 17.20
N VAL A 10 -23.88 -21.56 17.34
CA VAL A 10 -23.35 -22.91 17.56
C VAL A 10 -22.45 -23.26 16.38
N LEU A 11 -21.18 -23.56 16.66
CA LEU A 11 -20.22 -24.02 15.66
C LEU A 11 -20.68 -25.39 15.14
N PRO A 12 -20.91 -25.57 13.83
CA PRO A 12 -21.25 -26.89 13.28
C PRO A 12 -20.13 -27.90 13.52
N SER A 13 -20.41 -28.92 14.32
CA SER A 13 -19.47 -29.97 14.70
C SER A 13 -20.18 -31.33 14.63
N PRO A 14 -19.79 -32.25 13.72
CA PRO A 14 -18.79 -32.09 12.66
C PRO A 14 -19.22 -31.09 11.55
N PRO A 15 -18.26 -30.53 10.76
CA PRO A 15 -16.87 -30.97 10.66
C PRO A 15 -15.86 -30.20 11.50
N ALA A 16 -16.23 -29.09 12.14
CA ALA A 16 -15.29 -28.30 12.91
C ALA A 16 -15.12 -28.84 14.34
N VAL A 17 -13.95 -28.64 14.94
CA VAL A 17 -13.70 -28.86 16.37
C VAL A 17 -13.40 -27.52 17.02
N GLU A 18 -14.22 -27.10 17.97
CA GLU A 18 -14.01 -25.84 18.69
C GLU A 18 -12.66 -25.86 19.43
N PHE A 19 -11.88 -24.79 19.29
CA PHE A 19 -10.54 -24.68 19.88
C PHE A 19 -10.53 -24.87 21.40
N ALA A 20 -11.51 -24.30 22.10
CA ALA A 20 -11.60 -24.36 23.56
C ALA A 20 -12.17 -25.69 24.10
N SER A 21 -12.64 -26.60 23.24
CA SER A 21 -13.14 -27.91 23.63
C SER A 21 -12.01 -28.83 24.13
N ALA A 22 -12.36 -29.94 24.80
CA ALA A 22 -11.36 -30.92 25.24
C ALA A 22 -10.56 -31.49 24.07
N GLU A 23 -11.23 -31.81 22.96
CA GLU A 23 -10.57 -32.27 21.74
C GLU A 23 -9.73 -31.15 21.11
N GLY A 24 -10.24 -29.92 21.03
CA GLY A 24 -9.49 -28.78 20.47
C GLY A 24 -8.19 -28.47 21.23
N LYS A 25 -8.21 -28.60 22.57
CA LYS A 25 -7.03 -28.48 23.42
C LYS A 25 -6.04 -29.62 23.20
N ARG A 26 -6.53 -30.84 23.00
CA ARG A 26 -5.70 -32.01 22.69
C ARG A 26 -5.00 -31.82 21.35
N LEU A 27 -5.73 -31.42 20.30
CA LEU A 27 -5.19 -31.09 18.99
C LEU A 27 -4.10 -30.02 19.09
N PHE A 28 -4.34 -28.97 19.86
CA PHE A 28 -3.35 -27.92 20.09
C PHE A 28 -2.08 -28.44 20.77
N ALA A 29 -2.21 -29.25 21.82
CA ALA A 29 -1.06 -29.80 22.54
C ALA A 29 -0.24 -30.74 21.65
N GLU A 30 -0.89 -31.60 20.88
CA GLU A 30 -0.26 -32.52 19.92
C GLU A 30 0.47 -31.74 18.81
N ALA A 31 -0.18 -30.74 18.22
CA ALA A 31 0.43 -29.87 17.20
C ALA A 31 1.59 -29.02 17.74
N LEU A 32 1.49 -28.53 18.97
CA LEU A 32 2.55 -27.76 19.63
C LEU A 32 3.78 -28.64 19.89
N GLN A 33 3.59 -29.87 20.37
CA GLN A 33 4.68 -30.85 20.49
C GLN A 33 5.29 -31.20 19.13
N GLY A 34 4.47 -31.21 18.07
CA GLY A 34 4.91 -31.40 16.69
C GLY A 34 5.61 -30.20 16.05
N GLY A 35 5.73 -29.06 16.75
CA GLY A 35 6.40 -27.85 16.25
C GLY A 35 5.61 -27.05 15.21
N THR A 36 4.34 -27.35 14.99
CA THR A 36 3.48 -26.72 13.97
C THR A 36 2.47 -25.74 14.58
N MET A 37 2.87 -25.09 15.67
CA MET A 37 2.10 -24.03 16.36
C MET A 37 2.95 -22.78 16.67
N GLU A 38 4.17 -22.66 16.14
CA GLU A 38 5.05 -21.52 16.43
C GLU A 38 4.43 -20.18 16.01
N GLY A 39 3.77 -20.15 14.84
CA GLY A 39 3.07 -18.95 14.37
C GLY A 39 1.89 -18.53 15.25
N PHE A 40 1.31 -19.46 16.02
CA PHE A 40 0.15 -19.20 16.87
C PHE A 40 0.42 -18.12 17.90
N PHE A 41 1.58 -18.15 18.56
CA PHE A 41 1.89 -17.28 19.69
C PHE A 41 1.95 -15.80 19.28
N ASN A 42 2.49 -15.51 18.10
CA ASN A 42 2.47 -14.16 17.55
C ASN A 42 1.05 -13.77 17.17
N LEU A 43 0.35 -14.61 16.40
CA LEU A 43 -1.00 -14.29 15.92
C LEU A 43 -2.00 -14.05 17.07
N ILE A 44 -1.97 -14.87 18.13
CA ILE A 44 -2.92 -14.75 19.24
C ILE A 44 -2.68 -13.47 20.06
N SER A 45 -1.44 -13.00 20.13
CA SER A 45 -1.07 -11.75 20.82
C SER A 45 -1.70 -10.52 20.17
N TYR A 46 -2.06 -10.60 18.90
CA TYR A 46 -2.65 -9.51 18.11
C TYR A 46 -4.06 -9.82 17.59
N PHE A 47 -4.64 -10.95 18.01
CA PHE A 47 -5.90 -11.43 17.49
C PHE A 47 -7.06 -10.50 17.86
N GLN A 48 -7.74 -9.96 16.84
CA GLN A 48 -8.81 -8.98 17.01
C GLN A 48 -10.13 -9.43 16.39
N THR A 49 -11.21 -8.76 16.80
CA THR A 49 -12.53 -8.92 16.19
C THR A 49 -12.63 -7.94 15.02
N GLN A 50 -13.11 -8.40 13.87
CA GLN A 50 -13.40 -7.50 12.75
C GLN A 50 -14.36 -6.37 13.17
N SER A 51 -14.01 -5.12 12.88
CA SER A 51 -14.76 -3.95 13.34
C SER A 51 -16.09 -3.76 12.60
N GLU A 52 -16.17 -4.24 11.36
CA GLU A 52 -17.37 -4.23 10.53
C GLU A 52 -17.65 -5.63 9.97
N PRO A 53 -18.91 -6.00 9.67
CA PRO A 53 -19.25 -7.31 9.11
C PRO A 53 -18.51 -7.67 7.81
N ALA A 54 -18.13 -6.65 7.03
CA ALA A 54 -17.43 -6.82 5.76
C ALA A 54 -15.89 -6.76 5.88
N PHE A 55 -15.34 -6.46 7.07
CA PHE A 55 -13.91 -6.18 7.26
C PHE A 55 -13.06 -7.42 7.59
N CYS A 56 -13.56 -8.64 7.39
CA CYS A 56 -12.80 -9.85 7.70
C CYS A 56 -11.41 -9.90 7.02
N GLY A 57 -11.28 -9.43 5.78
CA GLY A 57 -9.99 -9.33 5.08
C GLY A 57 -9.03 -8.33 5.72
N LEU A 58 -9.53 -7.17 6.12
CA LEU A 58 -8.75 -6.10 6.75
C LEU A 58 -8.30 -6.52 8.16
N ALA A 59 -9.21 -7.12 8.92
CA ALA A 59 -8.94 -7.64 10.26
C ALA A 59 -7.90 -8.78 10.23
N SER A 60 -8.00 -9.68 9.26
CA SER A 60 -7.02 -10.76 9.09
C SER A 60 -5.63 -10.20 8.77
N LEU A 61 -5.58 -9.20 7.90
CA LEU A 61 -4.33 -8.59 7.48
C LEU A 61 -3.70 -7.76 8.61
N SER A 62 -4.46 -6.97 9.36
CA SER A 62 -3.94 -6.20 10.51
C SER A 62 -3.34 -7.12 11.57
N VAL A 63 -4.01 -8.24 11.91
CA VAL A 63 -3.47 -9.26 12.84
C VAL A 63 -2.10 -9.73 12.37
N VAL A 64 -2.00 -10.10 11.09
CA VAL A 64 -0.75 -10.65 10.52
C VAL A 64 0.36 -9.60 10.40
N LEU A 65 0.05 -8.37 9.98
CA LEU A 65 1.04 -7.29 9.88
C LEU A 65 1.64 -6.93 11.24
N ASN A 66 0.79 -6.86 12.28
CA ASN A 66 1.23 -6.63 13.65
C ASN A 66 2.01 -7.83 14.21
N ALA A 67 1.59 -9.07 13.89
CA ALA A 67 2.32 -10.30 14.25
C ALA A 67 3.74 -10.36 13.68
N LEU A 68 3.94 -9.81 12.48
CA LEU A 68 5.24 -9.70 11.84
C LEU A 68 6.04 -8.46 12.29
N ALA A 69 5.50 -7.65 13.21
CA ALA A 69 6.06 -6.38 13.64
C ALA A 69 6.43 -5.47 12.46
N ILE A 70 5.59 -5.44 11.43
CA ILE A 70 5.72 -4.50 10.31
C ILE A 70 5.25 -3.14 10.79
N ASP A 71 6.11 -2.14 10.64
CA ASP A 71 5.82 -0.78 11.03
C ASP A 71 4.94 -0.09 9.97
N PRO A 72 3.75 0.41 10.32
CA PRO A 72 2.89 1.12 9.36
C PRO A 72 3.52 2.42 8.84
N GLY A 73 4.59 2.89 9.48
CA GLY A 73 5.27 4.09 9.06
C GLY A 73 4.38 5.32 9.12
N ARG A 74 3.35 5.32 9.99
CA ARG A 74 2.52 6.48 10.29
C ARG A 74 1.79 6.24 11.62
N PRO A 75 1.45 7.29 12.37
CA PRO A 75 0.67 7.17 13.60
C PRO A 75 -0.72 6.58 13.34
N TRP A 76 -1.19 5.72 14.26
CA TRP A 76 -2.58 5.28 14.34
C TRP A 76 -3.37 6.17 15.28
N LYS A 77 -2.87 6.34 16.51
CA LYS A 77 -3.47 7.17 17.57
C LYS A 77 -2.34 7.86 18.32
N GLY A 78 -2.38 9.17 18.50
CA GLY A 78 -1.32 9.92 19.20
C GLY A 78 0.08 9.53 18.71
N PRO A 79 1.04 9.21 19.59
CA PRO A 79 2.37 8.73 19.21
C PRO A 79 2.41 7.23 18.84
N TRP A 80 1.30 6.50 18.99
CA TRP A 80 1.27 5.05 18.81
C TRP A 80 1.12 4.68 17.33
N ARG A 81 2.01 3.81 16.87
CA ARG A 81 1.99 3.22 15.52
C ARG A 81 1.52 1.78 15.61
N TRP A 82 0.50 1.46 14.84
CA TRP A 82 -0.17 0.17 14.89
C TRP A 82 -0.93 -0.06 13.59
N PHE A 83 -0.98 -1.27 13.06
CA PHE A 83 -1.93 -1.55 11.97
C PHE A 83 -3.33 -1.75 12.53
N ASP A 84 -4.22 -0.86 12.15
CA ASP A 84 -5.67 -0.96 12.36
C ASP A 84 -6.39 -1.11 11.01
N GLU A 85 -7.60 -1.67 11.03
CA GLU A 85 -8.41 -1.89 9.81
C GLU A 85 -8.65 -0.57 9.05
N SER A 86 -8.76 0.56 9.76
CA SER A 86 -8.92 1.89 9.16
C SER A 86 -7.69 2.39 8.40
N MET A 87 -6.55 1.71 8.50
CA MET A 87 -5.30 2.08 7.83
C MET A 87 -5.07 1.33 6.53
N LEU A 88 -5.99 0.45 6.13
CA LEU A 88 -5.85 -0.46 4.99
C LEU A 88 -6.76 -0.03 3.82
N ASP A 89 -6.46 1.12 3.23
CA ASP A 89 -7.31 1.81 2.25
C ASP A 89 -6.63 2.11 0.89
N CYS A 90 -5.38 1.68 0.69
CA CYS A 90 -4.61 2.02 -0.53
C CYS A 90 -5.21 1.44 -1.83
N CYS A 91 -5.80 0.24 -1.76
CA CYS A 91 -6.24 -0.53 -2.93
C CYS A 91 -7.75 -0.51 -3.16
N GLU A 92 -8.52 -0.27 -2.10
CA GLU A 92 -9.97 -0.16 -2.13
C GLU A 92 -10.43 0.80 -1.01
N PRO A 93 -11.25 1.82 -1.30
CA PRO A 93 -11.73 2.74 -0.28
C PRO A 93 -12.56 2.02 0.80
N LEU A 94 -12.34 2.37 2.07
CA LEU A 94 -13.01 1.71 3.21
C LEU A 94 -14.54 1.73 3.14
N HIS A 95 -15.15 2.80 2.61
CA HIS A 95 -16.61 2.87 2.48
C HIS A 95 -17.16 1.82 1.53
N LYS A 96 -16.42 1.50 0.46
CA LYS A 96 -16.78 0.44 -0.48
C LYS A 96 -16.51 -0.94 0.11
N VAL A 97 -15.39 -1.11 0.80
CA VAL A 97 -15.12 -2.34 1.57
C VAL A 97 -16.22 -2.61 2.60
N LYS A 98 -16.74 -1.57 3.24
CA LYS A 98 -17.82 -1.70 4.24
C LYS A 98 -19.14 -2.15 3.61
N ALA A 99 -19.42 -1.71 2.39
CA ALA A 99 -20.64 -2.04 1.67
C ALA A 99 -20.60 -3.42 0.99
N GLU A 100 -19.46 -3.77 0.38
CA GLU A 100 -19.35 -4.89 -0.55
C GLU A 100 -18.41 -6.01 -0.06
N GLY A 101 -17.58 -5.74 0.97
CA GLY A 101 -16.46 -6.59 1.33
C GLY A 101 -15.23 -6.32 0.46
N ILE A 102 -14.29 -7.26 0.49
CA ILE A 102 -13.02 -7.12 -0.24
C ILE A 102 -12.64 -8.44 -0.91
N THR A 103 -12.15 -8.36 -2.15
CA THR A 103 -11.76 -9.53 -2.94
C THR A 103 -10.36 -10.02 -2.55
N PHE A 104 -10.03 -11.27 -2.89
CA PHE A 104 -8.72 -11.86 -2.57
C PHE A 104 -7.56 -11.04 -3.12
N GLY A 105 -7.63 -10.60 -4.37
CA GLY A 105 -6.58 -9.78 -4.98
C GLY A 105 -6.42 -8.41 -4.33
N LYS A 106 -7.51 -7.83 -3.82
CA LYS A 106 -7.45 -6.55 -3.09
C LYS A 106 -6.79 -6.70 -1.73
N VAL A 107 -7.03 -7.80 -1.01
CA VAL A 107 -6.32 -8.06 0.27
C VAL A 107 -4.82 -8.26 0.04
N VAL A 108 -4.42 -8.99 -1.00
CA VAL A 108 -3.00 -9.15 -1.36
C VAL A 108 -2.36 -7.80 -1.73
N CYS A 109 -3.09 -6.95 -2.47
CA CYS A 109 -2.66 -5.59 -2.80
C CYS A 109 -2.41 -4.75 -1.53
N LEU A 110 -3.35 -4.78 -0.57
CA LEU A 110 -3.21 -4.09 0.72
C LEU A 110 -1.98 -4.57 1.49
N ALA A 111 -1.70 -5.88 1.48
CA ALA A 111 -0.54 -6.45 2.15
C ALA A 111 0.78 -5.96 1.53
N HIS A 112 0.85 -5.85 0.20
CA HIS A 112 2.00 -5.24 -0.48
C HIS A 112 2.15 -3.75 -0.18
N CYS A 113 1.07 -2.97 -0.18
CA CYS A 113 1.10 -1.56 0.21
C CYS A 113 1.60 -1.37 1.65
N ALA A 114 1.21 -2.26 2.54
CA ALA A 114 1.61 -2.25 3.94
C ALA A 114 3.09 -2.62 4.15
N GLY A 115 3.83 -2.94 3.07
CA GLY A 115 5.25 -3.24 3.12
C GLY A 115 5.58 -4.71 3.38
N ALA A 116 4.59 -5.60 3.38
CA ALA A 116 4.83 -7.04 3.54
C ALA A 116 5.37 -7.68 2.24
N ARG A 117 6.09 -8.79 2.41
CA ARG A 117 6.32 -9.76 1.32
C ARG A 117 5.13 -10.71 1.29
N VAL A 118 4.56 -10.91 0.11
CA VAL A 118 3.35 -11.71 -0.07
C VAL A 118 3.52 -12.70 -1.21
N GLN A 119 3.16 -13.96 -0.95
CA GLN A 119 2.99 -14.98 -1.98
C GLN A 119 1.53 -15.42 -1.95
N SER A 120 0.80 -15.30 -3.06
CA SER A 120 -0.62 -15.60 -3.13
C SER A 120 -0.91 -16.71 -4.13
N PHE A 121 -1.78 -17.64 -3.75
CA PHE A 121 -2.16 -18.77 -4.58
C PHE A 121 -3.68 -18.91 -4.60
N ARG A 122 -4.27 -18.89 -5.80
CA ARG A 122 -5.64 -19.38 -5.96
C ARG A 122 -5.66 -20.90 -6.01
N ALA A 123 -6.79 -21.49 -5.66
CA ALA A 123 -6.91 -22.95 -5.59
C ALA A 123 -6.63 -23.66 -6.93
N ASP A 124 -6.88 -23.02 -8.08
CA ASP A 124 -6.57 -23.54 -9.43
C ASP A 124 -5.10 -23.36 -9.85
N GLN A 125 -4.32 -22.59 -9.10
CA GLN A 125 -2.91 -22.29 -9.42
C GLN A 125 -1.92 -23.16 -8.65
N THR A 126 -2.41 -24.02 -7.75
CA THR A 126 -1.60 -24.81 -6.83
C THR A 126 -2.33 -26.10 -6.47
N THR A 127 -1.66 -27.03 -5.79
CA THR A 127 -2.31 -28.25 -5.29
C THR A 127 -2.54 -28.21 -3.78
N ILE A 128 -3.41 -29.10 -3.28
CA ILE A 128 -3.55 -29.34 -1.83
C ILE A 128 -2.24 -29.79 -1.18
N HIS A 129 -1.36 -30.49 -1.92
CA HIS A 129 -0.06 -30.91 -1.42
C HIS A 129 0.83 -29.69 -1.17
N ASP A 130 0.89 -28.76 -2.12
CA ASP A 130 1.64 -27.50 -1.97
C ASP A 130 1.05 -26.62 -0.86
N PHE A 131 -0.29 -26.57 -0.76
CA PHE A 131 -0.97 -25.89 0.33
C PHE A 131 -0.57 -26.47 1.70
N ARG A 132 -0.55 -27.80 1.85
CA ARG A 132 -0.09 -28.47 3.08
C ARG A 132 1.37 -28.13 3.40
N ALA A 133 2.24 -28.12 2.41
CA ALA A 133 3.65 -27.78 2.58
C ALA A 133 3.83 -26.32 3.04
N HIS A 134 3.13 -25.38 2.39
CA HIS A 134 3.13 -23.97 2.79
C HIS A 134 2.55 -23.74 4.17
N LEU A 135 1.43 -24.39 4.49
CA LEU A 135 0.82 -24.31 5.80
C LEU A 135 1.76 -24.83 6.89
N THR A 136 2.40 -25.98 6.67
CA THR A 136 3.38 -26.54 7.63
C THR A 136 4.54 -25.57 7.85
N ARG A 137 5.08 -24.99 6.76
CA ARG A 137 6.15 -23.99 6.85
C ARG A 137 5.74 -22.76 7.66
N CYS A 138 4.57 -22.19 7.40
CA CYS A 138 4.08 -21.02 8.14
C CYS A 138 3.75 -21.35 9.60
N ALA A 139 3.13 -22.50 9.85
CA ALA A 139 2.77 -22.94 11.19
C ALA A 139 4.00 -23.19 12.08
N SER A 140 5.14 -23.56 11.48
CA SER A 140 6.42 -23.81 12.15
C SER A 140 7.33 -22.57 12.20
N SER A 141 6.85 -21.39 11.84
CA SER A 141 7.64 -20.15 11.76
C SER A 141 6.92 -18.98 12.44
N GLN A 142 7.72 -18.07 13.01
CA GLN A 142 7.25 -16.80 13.56
C GLN A 142 7.34 -15.63 12.55
N ASP A 143 8.05 -15.83 11.44
CA ASP A 143 8.34 -14.79 10.43
C ASP A 143 7.44 -14.89 9.20
N CYS A 144 6.56 -15.90 9.14
CA CYS A 144 5.66 -16.11 8.03
C CYS A 144 4.30 -16.65 8.50
N HIS A 145 3.23 -15.97 8.11
CA HIS A 145 1.86 -16.34 8.47
C HIS A 145 1.00 -16.54 7.22
N LEU A 146 -0.03 -17.37 7.35
CA LEU A 146 -0.95 -17.70 6.27
C LEU A 146 -2.31 -17.09 6.54
N ILE A 147 -2.90 -16.42 5.54
CA ILE A 147 -4.30 -15.99 5.53
C ILE A 147 -5.04 -16.78 4.46
N SER A 148 -6.13 -17.45 4.86
CA SER A 148 -7.01 -18.15 3.92
C SER A 148 -8.20 -17.28 3.55
N SER A 149 -8.59 -17.28 2.27
CA SER A 149 -9.87 -16.83 1.75
C SER A 149 -10.69 -18.05 1.37
N TYR A 150 -11.84 -18.25 2.02
CA TYR A 150 -12.62 -19.47 1.88
C TYR A 150 -14.11 -19.18 1.95
N HIS A 151 -14.93 -20.08 1.42
CA HIS A 151 -16.38 -20.03 1.59
C HIS A 151 -16.80 -20.78 2.85
N ARG A 152 -17.75 -20.26 3.62
CA ARG A 152 -18.21 -20.89 4.89
C ARG A 152 -19.10 -22.12 4.68
N SER A 153 -19.72 -22.27 3.52
CA SER A 153 -20.69 -23.36 3.27
C SER A 153 -20.14 -24.78 3.44
N PRO A 154 -18.90 -25.13 3.04
CA PRO A 154 -18.39 -26.49 3.24
C PRO A 154 -18.25 -26.85 4.72
N PHE A 155 -18.05 -25.85 5.59
CA PHE A 155 -18.05 -26.02 7.04
C PHE A 155 -19.45 -26.04 7.66
N LYS A 156 -20.51 -25.95 6.84
CA LYS A 156 -21.91 -25.77 7.27
C LYS A 156 -22.13 -24.53 8.12
N GLN A 157 -21.20 -23.57 8.07
CA GLN A 157 -21.28 -22.31 8.78
C GLN A 157 -22.15 -21.34 8.00
N THR A 158 -22.79 -20.39 8.70
CA THR A 158 -23.59 -19.38 8.00
C THR A 158 -22.72 -18.28 7.44
N GLY A 159 -23.17 -17.64 6.35
CA GLY A 159 -22.40 -16.63 5.61
C GLY A 159 -21.75 -17.21 4.36
N THR A 160 -21.10 -16.33 3.59
CA THR A 160 -20.51 -16.65 2.28
C THR A 160 -18.98 -16.68 2.37
N GLY A 161 -18.27 -15.84 1.59
CA GLY A 161 -16.82 -15.71 1.63
C GLY A 161 -16.32 -15.11 2.94
N HIS A 162 -15.16 -15.57 3.41
CA HIS A 162 -14.52 -15.11 4.64
C HIS A 162 -13.00 -15.16 4.53
N PHE A 163 -12.33 -14.31 5.31
CA PHE A 163 -10.88 -14.31 5.49
C PHE A 163 -10.55 -14.53 6.95
N SER A 164 -9.53 -15.34 7.23
CA SER A 164 -8.96 -15.48 8.58
C SER A 164 -7.51 -15.99 8.52
N PRO A 165 -6.66 -15.59 9.48
CA PRO A 165 -5.35 -16.20 9.66
C PRO A 165 -5.46 -17.67 10.05
N ILE A 166 -4.52 -18.49 9.61
CA ILE A 166 -4.37 -19.86 10.09
C ILE A 166 -3.33 -19.87 11.22
N GLY A 167 -3.79 -20.24 12.40
CA GLY A 167 -3.01 -20.21 13.63
C GLY A 167 -2.06 -21.40 13.81
N GLY A 168 -2.29 -22.50 13.10
CA GLY A 168 -1.45 -23.68 13.20
C GLY A 168 -1.98 -24.88 12.41
N TYR A 169 -1.23 -25.98 12.47
CA TYR A 169 -1.49 -27.18 11.70
C TYR A 169 -1.27 -28.43 12.56
N HIS A 170 -2.13 -29.42 12.43
CA HIS A 170 -1.99 -30.71 13.09
C HIS A 170 -1.68 -31.77 12.04
N ALA A 171 -0.43 -32.23 11.98
CA ALA A 171 0.04 -33.14 10.94
C ALA A 171 -0.68 -34.50 10.93
N GLU A 172 -0.79 -35.17 12.09
CA GLU A 172 -1.31 -36.54 12.12
C GLU A 172 -2.80 -36.66 11.75
N LYS A 173 -3.62 -35.67 12.14
CA LYS A 173 -5.06 -35.61 11.82
C LYS A 173 -5.36 -34.75 10.60
N ASP A 174 -4.33 -34.18 9.96
CA ASP A 174 -4.41 -33.28 8.82
C ASP A 174 -5.46 -32.16 9.03
N MET A 175 -5.32 -31.38 10.11
CA MET A 175 -6.25 -30.30 10.46
C MET A 175 -5.58 -28.94 10.54
N ALA A 176 -6.28 -27.89 10.12
CA ALA A 176 -5.84 -26.50 10.23
C ALA A 176 -6.63 -25.75 11.30
N LEU A 177 -5.96 -24.91 12.10
CA LEU A 177 -6.60 -24.06 13.09
C LEU A 177 -6.93 -22.69 12.49
N ILE A 178 -8.22 -22.40 12.32
CA ILE A 178 -8.69 -21.09 11.85
C ILE A 178 -8.85 -20.15 13.05
N LEU A 179 -8.18 -19.00 13.00
CA LEU A 179 -8.38 -17.90 13.95
C LEU A 179 -9.48 -16.96 13.42
N ASP A 180 -10.73 -17.35 13.61
CA ASP A 180 -11.87 -16.65 13.00
C ASP A 180 -12.05 -15.23 13.57
N VAL A 181 -11.75 -14.22 12.74
CA VAL A 181 -11.87 -12.80 13.11
C VAL A 181 -13.32 -12.34 13.31
N ALA A 182 -14.33 -13.12 12.87
CA ALA A 182 -15.74 -12.91 13.20
C ALA A 182 -16.05 -13.47 14.60
N ARG A 183 -15.30 -13.02 15.62
CA ARG A 183 -15.31 -13.57 16.99
C ARG A 183 -16.67 -13.44 17.69
N PHE A 184 -17.48 -12.48 17.27
CA PHE A 184 -18.87 -12.35 17.74
C PHE A 184 -19.77 -13.50 17.26
N LYS A 185 -19.34 -14.25 16.24
CA LYS A 185 -20.12 -15.29 15.55
C LYS A 185 -19.62 -16.70 15.87
N TYR A 186 -18.34 -16.98 15.57
CA TYR A 186 -17.74 -18.30 15.78
C TYR A 186 -16.39 -18.18 16.53
N PRO A 187 -16.06 -19.14 17.41
CA PRO A 187 -14.76 -19.20 18.05
C PRO A 187 -13.67 -19.68 17.07
N PRO A 188 -12.37 -19.57 17.42
CA PRO A 188 -11.32 -20.32 16.74
C PRO A 188 -11.66 -21.82 16.72
N HIS A 189 -11.35 -22.48 15.62
CA HIS A 189 -11.75 -23.87 15.41
C HIS A 189 -10.82 -24.60 14.44
N TRP A 190 -10.67 -25.90 14.68
CA TRP A 190 -9.97 -26.81 13.79
C TRP A 190 -10.90 -27.33 12.71
N VAL A 191 -10.40 -27.43 11.49
CA VAL A 191 -11.10 -28.06 10.35
C VAL A 191 -10.17 -29.04 9.63
N PRO A 192 -10.69 -30.12 9.02
CA PRO A 192 -9.90 -30.97 8.13
C PRO A 192 -9.31 -30.16 6.97
N LEU A 193 -8.04 -30.41 6.64
CA LEU A 193 -7.33 -29.67 5.60
C LEU A 193 -7.98 -29.83 4.22
N THR A 194 -8.47 -31.03 3.92
CA THR A 194 -9.23 -31.32 2.69
C THR A 194 -10.47 -30.45 2.56
N LEU A 195 -11.18 -30.24 3.66
CA LEU A 195 -12.39 -29.42 3.65
C LEU A 195 -12.07 -27.92 3.57
N LEU A 196 -10.96 -27.47 4.18
CA LEU A 196 -10.48 -26.11 3.99
C LEU A 196 -10.04 -25.88 2.54
N TRP A 197 -9.39 -26.86 1.92
CA TRP A 197 -9.06 -26.82 0.50
C TRP A 197 -10.31 -26.71 -0.37
N ASP A 198 -11.33 -27.55 -0.15
CA ASP A 198 -12.61 -27.48 -0.85
C ASP A 198 -13.27 -26.10 -0.67
N ALA A 199 -13.17 -25.51 0.52
CA ALA A 199 -13.69 -24.18 0.82
C ALA A 199 -12.94 -23.06 0.09
N MET A 200 -11.63 -23.19 -0.14
CA MET A 200 -10.86 -22.27 -0.98
C MET A 200 -11.10 -22.53 -2.49
N ASN A 201 -11.39 -23.77 -2.88
CA ASN A 201 -11.71 -24.20 -4.24
C ASN A 201 -13.17 -23.87 -4.62
N THR A 202 -13.60 -22.66 -4.27
CA THR A 202 -14.92 -22.13 -4.59
C THR A 202 -14.77 -20.79 -5.29
N THR A 203 -15.66 -20.52 -6.25
CA THR A 203 -15.68 -19.25 -6.98
C THR A 203 -16.15 -18.11 -6.09
N ASP A 204 -15.44 -17.00 -6.13
CA ASP A 204 -15.91 -15.70 -5.63
C ASP A 204 -16.78 -15.04 -6.69
N GLU A 205 -18.08 -14.85 -6.39
CA GLU A 205 -19.07 -14.32 -7.33
C GLU A 205 -18.72 -12.90 -7.81
N ALA A 206 -18.04 -12.10 -6.98
CA ALA A 206 -17.67 -10.74 -7.33
C ALA A 206 -16.61 -10.68 -8.44
N THR A 207 -15.80 -11.73 -8.60
CA THR A 207 -14.64 -11.75 -9.50
C THR A 207 -14.73 -12.84 -10.56
N GLY A 208 -15.55 -13.86 -10.35
CA GLY A 208 -15.59 -15.08 -11.17
C GLY A 208 -14.36 -15.98 -11.00
N LEU A 209 -13.47 -15.68 -10.06
CA LEU A 209 -12.23 -16.41 -9.84
C LEU A 209 -12.30 -17.24 -8.55
N LEU A 210 -11.49 -18.29 -8.46
CA LEU A 210 -11.42 -19.10 -7.24
C LEU A 210 -10.79 -18.31 -6.10
N ARG A 211 -11.21 -18.63 -4.86
CA ARG A 211 -10.54 -18.17 -3.64
C ARG A 211 -9.18 -18.90 -3.48
N GLY A 212 -8.56 -18.78 -2.31
CA GLY A 212 -7.20 -19.26 -2.12
C GLY A 212 -6.57 -18.82 -0.80
N PHE A 213 -5.24 -18.78 -0.76
CA PHE A 213 -4.48 -18.39 0.42
C PHE A 213 -3.29 -17.50 0.06
N MET A 214 -2.85 -16.71 1.03
CA MET A 214 -1.64 -15.91 0.91
C MET A 214 -0.70 -16.16 2.09
N LEU A 215 0.59 -16.16 1.79
CA LEU A 215 1.69 -16.24 2.74
C LEU A 215 2.24 -14.83 2.90
N VAL A 216 2.30 -14.34 4.12
CA VAL A 216 2.74 -12.99 4.44
C VAL A 216 3.96 -13.08 5.34
N SER A 217 5.01 -12.34 5.01
CA SER A 217 6.25 -12.30 5.79
C SER A 217 6.83 -10.88 5.82
N ARG A 218 7.67 -10.61 6.81
CA ARG A 218 8.39 -9.34 6.90
C ARG A 218 9.46 -9.26 5.81
N ARG A 219 9.64 -8.07 5.23
CA ARG A 219 10.77 -7.79 4.33
C ARG A 219 12.01 -7.47 5.16
N SER A 220 13.18 -7.92 4.69
CA SER A 220 14.47 -7.55 5.30
C SER A 220 14.80 -6.05 5.14
N SER A 221 14.13 -5.34 4.22
CA SER A 221 14.32 -3.91 3.92
C SER A 221 13.15 -3.06 4.43
N ALA A 222 13.43 -1.83 4.87
CA ALA A 222 12.41 -0.85 5.27
C ALA A 222 11.38 -0.57 4.15
N PRO A 223 10.11 -0.26 4.49
CA PRO A 223 9.07 0.10 3.52
C PRO A 223 9.37 1.43 2.80
N SER A 224 8.67 1.70 1.68
CA SER A 224 8.78 2.94 0.89
C SER A 224 8.70 4.17 1.78
N LEU A 225 9.55 5.14 1.50
CA LEU A 225 9.69 6.34 2.32
C LEU A 225 8.83 7.48 1.78
N LEU A 226 8.71 7.65 0.46
CA LEU A 226 8.15 8.87 -0.13
C LEU A 226 6.89 8.65 -0.99
N TYR A 227 6.78 7.56 -1.74
CA TYR A 227 5.70 7.32 -2.70
C TYR A 227 5.03 5.96 -2.50
N THR A 228 3.81 5.83 -3.03
CA THR A 228 3.06 4.57 -3.11
C THR A 228 2.21 4.53 -4.38
N VAL A 229 1.97 3.34 -4.92
CA VAL A 229 1.07 3.17 -6.07
C VAL A 229 -0.39 3.16 -5.61
N SER A 230 -1.21 4.04 -6.17
CA SER A 230 -2.64 4.16 -5.83
C SER A 230 -3.54 3.42 -6.82
N CYS A 231 -4.50 2.66 -6.30
CA CYS A 231 -5.45 1.89 -7.13
C CYS A 231 -6.90 2.39 -7.05
N GLY A 232 -7.17 3.42 -6.24
CA GLY A 232 -8.51 3.78 -5.79
C GLY A 232 -9.43 4.40 -6.85
N HIS A 233 -8.89 4.97 -7.94
CA HIS A 233 -9.68 5.72 -8.94
C HIS A 233 -9.65 5.10 -10.34
N GLY A 234 -9.18 3.86 -10.49
CA GLY A 234 -9.07 3.23 -11.80
C GLY A 234 -7.99 3.82 -12.72
N SER A 235 -7.24 4.83 -12.26
CA SER A 235 -6.08 5.42 -12.95
C SER A 235 -5.05 4.36 -13.36
N TRP A 236 -4.89 3.32 -12.56
CA TRP A 236 -4.05 2.17 -12.88
C TRP A 236 -4.46 1.47 -14.19
N LYS A 237 -5.74 1.45 -14.57
CA LYS A 237 -6.21 0.81 -15.82
C LYS A 237 -5.75 1.61 -17.04
N SER A 238 -5.93 2.92 -17.01
CA SER A 238 -5.46 3.82 -18.07
C SER A 238 -3.95 3.76 -18.20
N MET A 239 -3.23 3.73 -17.08
CA MET A 239 -1.77 3.59 -17.08
C MET A 239 -1.30 2.21 -17.55
N ALA A 240 -1.98 1.13 -17.16
CA ALA A 240 -1.65 -0.21 -17.65
C ALA A 240 -1.83 -0.31 -19.17
N LYS A 241 -2.95 0.22 -19.70
CA LYS A 241 -3.18 0.34 -21.14
C LYS A 241 -2.07 1.14 -21.81
N TYR A 242 -1.76 2.31 -21.28
CA TYR A 242 -0.69 3.17 -21.79
C TYR A 242 0.65 2.42 -21.88
N CYS A 243 1.05 1.71 -20.82
CA CYS A 243 2.33 1.00 -20.78
C CYS A 243 2.39 -0.22 -21.72
N VAL A 244 1.28 -0.93 -21.91
CA VAL A 244 1.23 -2.20 -22.65
C VAL A 244 0.88 -1.99 -24.13
N GLU A 245 0.05 -1.00 -24.45
CA GLU A 245 -0.45 -0.75 -25.80
C GLU A 245 0.19 0.51 -26.40
N ASP A 246 0.10 1.65 -25.72
CA ASP A 246 0.46 2.95 -26.30
C ASP A 246 1.98 3.11 -26.40
N VAL A 247 2.72 2.85 -25.31
CA VAL A 247 4.20 2.99 -25.30
C VAL A 247 4.85 2.14 -26.41
N PRO A 248 4.59 0.83 -26.56
CA PRO A 248 5.20 0.06 -27.65
C PRO A 248 4.88 0.58 -29.06
N ASN A 249 3.74 1.26 -29.26
CA ASN A 249 3.42 1.88 -30.53
C ASN A 249 4.17 3.20 -30.73
N LEU A 250 4.28 4.02 -29.69
CA LEU A 250 5.04 5.27 -29.71
C LEU A 250 6.53 5.04 -29.98
N LEU A 251 7.10 3.94 -29.46
CA LEU A 251 8.50 3.58 -29.67
C LEU A 251 8.83 3.11 -31.10
N LYS A 252 7.84 2.72 -31.92
CA LYS A 252 8.05 2.20 -33.28
C LYS A 252 8.17 3.28 -34.35
N ASP A 253 7.82 4.52 -34.03
CA ASP A 253 7.80 5.65 -34.95
C ASP A 253 9.22 6.01 -35.43
N GLU A 254 9.35 6.50 -36.67
CA GLU A 254 10.63 6.70 -37.36
C GLU A 254 11.32 8.02 -36.98
N ASN A 255 10.62 8.97 -36.35
CA ASN A 255 11.12 10.31 -36.00
C ASN A 255 11.61 10.42 -34.53
N LEU A 256 12.35 9.43 -34.04
CA LEU A 256 12.88 9.40 -32.67
C LEU A 256 14.41 9.60 -32.67
N ASP A 257 14.83 10.82 -33.00
CA ASP A 257 16.24 11.13 -33.27
C ASP A 257 17.11 11.32 -32.01
N ASN A 258 16.48 11.56 -30.85
CA ASN A 258 17.17 11.76 -29.56
C ASN A 258 16.24 11.49 -28.36
N VAL A 259 16.85 11.36 -27.17
CA VAL A 259 16.15 11.07 -25.91
C VAL A 259 15.12 12.14 -25.53
N THR A 260 15.39 13.42 -25.82
CA THR A 260 14.47 14.52 -25.51
C THR A 260 13.18 14.42 -26.32
N THR A 261 13.27 14.14 -27.63
CA THR A 261 12.09 13.93 -28.50
C THR A 261 11.29 12.72 -28.05
N LEU A 262 11.97 11.63 -27.69
CA LEU A 262 11.35 10.43 -27.14
C LEU A 262 10.58 10.72 -25.85
N LEU A 263 11.22 11.40 -24.88
CA LEU A 263 10.60 11.75 -23.61
C LEU A 263 9.44 12.73 -23.78
N SER A 264 9.55 13.74 -24.66
CA SER A 264 8.46 14.68 -24.96
C SER A 264 7.23 13.92 -25.43
N ARG A 265 7.41 12.99 -26.37
CA ARG A 265 6.33 12.17 -26.92
C ARG A 265 5.68 11.29 -25.87
N LEU A 266 6.48 10.62 -25.04
CA LEU A 266 5.95 9.82 -23.93
C LEU A 266 5.12 10.69 -22.98
N VAL A 267 5.65 11.86 -22.57
CA VAL A 267 4.96 12.76 -21.64
C VAL A 267 3.66 13.32 -22.23
N GLU A 268 3.66 13.73 -23.50
CA GLU A 268 2.48 14.26 -24.21
C GLU A 268 1.36 13.22 -24.36
N SER A 269 1.73 11.94 -24.48
CA SER A 269 0.80 10.84 -24.65
C SER A 269 0.28 10.23 -23.33
N LEU A 270 0.73 10.73 -22.18
CA LEU A 270 0.29 10.23 -20.89
C LEU A 270 -1.22 10.42 -20.68
N PRO A 271 -1.91 9.46 -20.06
CA PRO A 271 -3.28 9.65 -19.62
C PRO A 271 -3.41 10.88 -18.70
N ALA A 272 -4.52 11.62 -18.81
CA ALA A 272 -4.77 12.82 -18.00
C ALA A 272 -4.68 12.57 -16.48
N ASN A 273 -4.93 11.34 -16.04
CA ASN A 273 -4.85 10.90 -14.64
C ASN A 273 -3.58 10.09 -14.31
N ALA A 274 -2.53 10.18 -15.13
CA ALA A 274 -1.28 9.45 -14.91
C ALA A 274 -0.62 9.80 -13.56
N GLY A 275 -0.70 11.08 -13.16
CA GLY A 275 -0.19 11.55 -11.87
C GLY A 275 -0.88 10.92 -10.65
N ASP A 276 -2.11 10.41 -10.80
CA ASP A 276 -2.85 9.78 -9.70
C ASP A 276 -2.33 8.37 -9.37
N LEU A 277 -1.55 7.77 -10.27
CA LEU A 277 -1.02 6.42 -10.08
C LEU A 277 0.04 6.39 -8.96
N ILE A 278 0.87 7.43 -8.86
CA ILE A 278 1.94 7.52 -7.87
C ILE A 278 1.59 8.63 -6.90
N LYS A 279 1.20 8.27 -5.68
CA LYS A 279 0.87 9.21 -4.63
C LYS A 279 2.02 9.37 -3.66
N CYS A 280 2.35 10.60 -3.31
CA CYS A 280 3.29 10.87 -2.23
C CYS A 280 2.64 10.55 -0.88
N VAL A 281 3.40 9.90 0.01
CA VAL A 281 2.99 9.54 1.36
C VAL A 281 3.14 10.77 2.25
N ILE A 282 2.03 11.46 2.51
CA ILE A 282 2.00 12.64 3.37
C ILE A 282 1.90 12.24 4.83
N GLU A 283 2.74 12.84 5.67
CA GLU A 283 2.63 12.73 7.13
C GLU A 283 1.71 13.81 7.66
N VAL A 284 0.72 13.37 8.43
CA VAL A 284 -0.29 14.25 9.03
C VAL A 284 -0.32 14.01 10.54
N ARG A 285 -0.31 15.10 11.32
CA ARG A 285 -0.36 15.05 12.78
C ARG A 285 -1.44 16.00 13.32
N ARG A 286 -1.93 15.71 14.53
CA ARG A 286 -2.75 16.68 15.29
C ARG A 286 -1.84 17.77 15.82
N LYS A 287 -2.37 18.99 15.89
CA LYS A 287 -1.73 20.08 16.61
C LYS A 287 -2.06 19.95 18.09
N GLU A 288 -1.12 19.47 18.89
CA GLU A 288 -1.27 19.42 20.36
C GLU A 288 -0.96 20.80 20.98
N GLU A 289 -1.69 21.17 22.03
CA GLU A 289 -1.47 22.43 22.75
C GLU A 289 -0.10 22.40 23.46
N GLY A 290 0.88 23.12 22.91
CA GLY A 290 2.20 23.32 23.55
C GLY A 290 3.39 22.71 22.80
N GLU A 291 3.18 21.82 21.82
CA GLU A 291 4.28 21.25 21.05
C GLU A 291 4.59 22.06 19.79
N SER A 292 5.63 22.90 19.88
CA SER A 292 6.17 23.65 18.73
C SER A 292 7.26 22.90 17.96
N SER A 293 7.68 21.71 18.41
CA SER A 293 8.83 20.97 17.84
C SER A 293 8.45 19.59 17.31
N LEU A 294 9.17 19.12 16.29
CA LEU A 294 9.03 17.75 15.75
C LEU A 294 9.73 16.73 16.68
N SER A 295 9.15 15.54 16.81
CA SER A 295 9.78 14.40 17.48
C SER A 295 11.03 13.93 16.73
N LYS A 296 11.92 13.20 17.42
CA LYS A 296 13.14 12.65 16.80
C LYS A 296 12.82 11.72 15.61
N GLU A 297 11.76 10.93 15.73
CA GLU A 297 11.34 9.98 14.69
C GLU A 297 10.75 10.70 13.47
N GLU A 298 9.89 11.71 13.67
CA GLU A 298 9.36 12.53 12.58
C GLU A 298 10.50 13.22 11.82
N LYS A 299 11.50 13.74 12.54
CA LYS A 299 12.69 14.35 11.92
C LYS A 299 13.46 13.35 11.06
N GLU A 300 13.73 12.16 11.58
CA GLU A 300 14.49 11.13 10.87
C GLU A 300 13.76 10.66 9.61
N ARG A 301 12.44 10.43 9.70
CA ARG A 301 11.61 10.06 8.54
C ARG A 301 11.52 11.16 7.50
N LEU A 302 11.28 12.40 7.93
CA LEU A 302 11.24 13.56 7.05
C LEU A 302 12.59 13.73 6.35
N PHE A 303 13.69 13.59 7.07
CA PHE A 303 15.04 13.63 6.50
C PHE A 303 15.28 12.53 5.46
N LEU A 304 14.81 11.31 5.70
CA LEU A 304 14.88 10.23 4.71
C LEU A 304 14.05 10.54 3.46
N LYS A 305 12.83 11.10 3.61
CA LYS A 305 11.99 11.56 2.50
C LYS A 305 12.66 12.67 1.69
N GLU A 306 13.25 13.64 2.36
CA GLU A 306 14.00 14.74 1.73
C GLU A 306 15.21 14.21 0.95
N LYS A 307 15.92 13.21 1.49
CA LYS A 307 17.01 12.53 0.77
C LYS A 307 16.54 11.82 -0.48
N VAL A 308 15.44 11.07 -0.42
CA VAL A 308 14.86 10.41 -1.61
C VAL A 308 14.48 11.46 -2.65
N LEU A 309 13.78 12.52 -2.23
CA LEU A 309 13.39 13.62 -3.12
C LEU A 309 14.61 14.30 -3.77
N GLN A 310 15.67 14.54 -3.00
CA GLN A 310 16.91 15.09 -3.54
C GLN A 310 17.56 14.15 -4.55
N GLN A 311 17.63 12.85 -4.26
CA GLN A 311 18.19 11.86 -5.18
C GLN A 311 17.41 11.78 -6.50
N ILE A 312 16.08 11.98 -6.48
CA ILE A 312 15.27 12.09 -7.70
C ILE A 312 15.71 13.30 -8.52
N ARG A 313 15.80 14.47 -7.88
CA ARG A 313 16.16 15.73 -8.54
C ARG A 313 17.58 15.79 -9.05
N ASP A 314 18.46 14.96 -8.48
CA ASP A 314 19.86 14.82 -8.91
C ASP A 314 20.02 13.88 -10.13
N THR A 315 18.96 13.19 -10.57
CA THR A 315 19.02 12.31 -11.75
C THR A 315 19.07 13.10 -13.06
N ASP A 316 19.78 12.56 -14.05
CA ASP A 316 19.76 13.11 -15.42
C ASP A 316 18.34 13.10 -16.02
N LEU A 317 17.56 12.06 -15.71
CA LEU A 317 16.17 11.95 -16.14
C LEU A 317 15.33 13.12 -15.64
N PHE A 318 15.44 13.49 -14.35
CA PHE A 318 14.74 14.65 -13.80
C PHE A 318 15.10 15.92 -14.54
N ARG A 319 16.38 16.14 -14.83
CA ARG A 319 16.84 17.32 -15.59
C ARG A 319 16.16 17.40 -16.96
N VAL A 320 16.13 16.30 -17.72
CA VAL A 320 15.51 16.28 -19.05
C VAL A 320 13.99 16.49 -18.97
N VAL A 321 13.30 15.82 -18.05
CA VAL A 321 11.85 15.99 -17.85
C VAL A 321 11.51 17.43 -17.43
N HIS A 322 12.32 18.02 -16.55
CA HIS A 322 12.16 19.41 -16.12
C HIS A 322 12.34 20.38 -17.29
N GLU A 323 13.36 20.21 -18.12
CA GLU A 323 13.59 21.08 -19.29
C GLU A 323 12.48 20.95 -20.35
N LEU A 324 11.88 19.76 -20.50
CA LEU A 324 10.70 19.56 -21.36
C LEU A 324 9.46 20.29 -20.87
N GLN A 325 9.21 20.26 -19.55
CA GLN A 325 8.06 20.95 -18.96
C GLN A 325 8.26 22.47 -18.89
N TYR A 326 9.50 22.94 -18.79
CA TYR A 326 9.86 24.34 -18.63
C TYR A 326 11.01 24.75 -19.60
N PRO A 327 10.74 24.88 -20.91
CA PRO A 327 11.77 25.23 -21.88
C PRO A 327 12.39 26.61 -21.60
N LYS A 328 13.72 26.71 -21.69
CA LYS A 328 14.45 27.99 -21.55
C LYS A 328 14.06 28.94 -22.70
N GLY A 329 13.14 29.87 -22.44
CA GLY A 329 12.66 30.85 -23.43
C GLY A 329 11.47 31.72 -23.00
N LEU A 330 10.69 31.31 -22.00
CA LEU A 330 9.64 32.15 -21.41
C LEU A 330 10.22 33.06 -20.31
N CYS A 331 10.95 34.08 -20.73
CA CYS A 331 11.31 35.20 -19.88
C CYS A 331 10.24 36.28 -20.02
N GLY A 332 9.40 36.46 -18.98
CA GLY A 332 8.55 37.65 -18.82
C GLY A 332 7.06 37.35 -18.74
N SER A 333 6.53 37.42 -17.51
CA SER A 333 5.11 37.41 -17.12
C SER A 333 4.36 36.07 -17.21
N CYS A 334 3.76 35.70 -16.07
CA CYS A 334 2.73 34.69 -15.89
C CYS A 334 3.16 33.21 -16.00
N SER A 335 3.48 32.58 -14.86
CA SER A 335 3.10 31.19 -14.49
C SER A 335 3.59 30.87 -13.06
N SER A 336 3.24 31.68 -12.06
CA SER A 336 3.49 31.34 -10.65
C SER A 336 2.20 31.08 -9.85
N SER A 337 1.03 31.04 -10.51
CA SER A 337 -0.25 30.90 -9.82
C SER A 337 -0.76 29.46 -9.75
N SER A 338 -0.43 28.56 -10.67
CA SER A 338 -1.02 27.20 -10.68
C SER A 338 -0.56 26.31 -9.53
N ASP A 339 0.72 26.42 -9.14
CA ASP A 339 1.32 25.50 -8.16
C ASP A 339 1.02 25.90 -6.70
N GLU A 340 0.94 27.20 -6.39
CA GLU A 340 0.55 27.65 -5.03
C GLU A 340 -0.95 27.46 -4.77
N ASP A 341 -1.81 27.74 -5.77
CA ASP A 341 -3.27 27.52 -5.65
C ASP A 341 -3.60 26.02 -5.54
N SER A 342 -2.89 25.16 -6.29
CA SER A 342 -3.05 23.69 -6.16
C SER A 342 -2.49 23.14 -4.86
N LEU A 343 -1.39 23.68 -4.33
CA LEU A 343 -0.84 23.26 -3.03
C LEU A 343 -1.79 23.61 -1.88
N ALA A 344 -2.45 24.77 -1.92
CA ALA A 344 -3.46 25.16 -0.93
C ALA A 344 -4.69 24.24 -0.99
N GLU A 345 -5.16 23.87 -2.19
CA GLU A 345 -6.28 22.93 -2.38
C GLU A 345 -5.92 21.51 -1.94
N ILE A 346 -4.72 21.03 -2.27
CA ILE A 346 -4.19 19.74 -1.81
C ILE A 346 -4.06 19.76 -0.29
N ALA A 347 -3.47 20.81 0.29
CA ALA A 347 -3.32 20.94 1.73
C ALA A 347 -4.67 20.95 2.43
N ALA A 348 -5.67 21.67 1.92
CA ALA A 348 -7.03 21.68 2.46
C ALA A 348 -7.66 20.27 2.40
N THR A 349 -7.52 19.59 1.27
CA THR A 349 -8.05 18.23 1.07
C THR A 349 -7.38 17.23 2.04
N VAL A 350 -6.05 17.28 2.15
CA VAL A 350 -5.28 16.37 2.99
C VAL A 350 -5.48 16.70 4.47
N CYS A 351 -5.66 17.97 4.84
CA CYS A 351 -6.10 18.38 6.17
C CYS A 351 -7.43 17.73 6.54
N CYS A 352 -8.45 17.82 5.67
CA CYS A 352 -9.75 17.20 5.92
C CYS A 352 -9.66 15.67 6.02
N GLN A 353 -8.89 15.03 5.13
CA GLN A 353 -8.66 13.58 5.17
C GLN A 353 -7.94 13.17 6.45
N GLY A 354 -6.91 13.92 6.82
CA GLY A 354 -6.16 13.76 8.06
C GLY A 354 -7.03 13.91 9.30
N ALA A 355 -7.88 14.94 9.34
CA ALA A 355 -8.83 15.15 10.45
C ALA A 355 -9.84 14.01 10.57
N ALA A 356 -10.38 13.53 9.44
CA ALA A 356 -11.27 12.37 9.41
C ALA A 356 -10.57 11.10 9.92
N PHE A 357 -9.36 10.84 9.42
CA PHE A 357 -8.53 9.71 9.83
C PHE A 357 -8.18 9.76 11.32
N LEU A 358 -7.67 10.90 11.78
CA LEU A 358 -7.30 11.13 13.17
C LEU A 358 -8.53 11.05 14.09
N SER A 359 -9.73 11.29 13.59
CA SER A 359 -11.00 11.12 14.32
C SER A 359 -11.55 9.69 14.28
N GLY A 360 -10.78 8.72 13.77
CA GLY A 360 -11.18 7.31 13.70
C GLY A 360 -12.23 7.01 12.63
N ASN A 361 -12.34 7.84 11.58
CA ASN A 361 -13.31 7.70 10.49
C ASN A 361 -14.80 7.66 10.92
N LEU A 362 -15.13 8.14 12.13
CA LEU A 362 -16.53 8.22 12.61
C LEU A 362 -17.39 9.25 11.85
N VAL A 363 -16.76 10.15 11.10
CA VAL A 363 -17.42 11.19 10.29
C VAL A 363 -16.88 11.09 8.86
N SER A 364 -17.78 11.09 7.87
CA SER A 364 -17.43 11.07 6.43
C SER A 364 -16.50 12.23 6.07
N ARG A 365 -15.67 12.06 5.04
CA ARG A 365 -14.81 13.10 4.46
C ARG A 365 -15.59 14.40 4.19
N ASP A 366 -16.83 14.28 3.74
CA ASP A 366 -17.70 15.42 3.39
C ASP A 366 -18.25 16.15 4.64
N GLY A 367 -18.02 15.62 5.84
CA GLY A 367 -18.38 16.26 7.11
C GLY A 367 -17.31 17.20 7.67
N PHE A 368 -16.15 17.30 7.01
CA PHE A 368 -15.03 18.15 7.41
C PHE A 368 -14.79 19.25 6.37
N CYS A 369 -14.72 20.50 6.81
CA CYS A 369 -14.37 21.65 5.98
C CYS A 369 -13.08 22.31 6.50
N CYS A 370 -12.08 22.44 5.64
CA CYS A 370 -10.86 23.16 5.98
C CYS A 370 -11.13 24.66 5.87
N ARG A 371 -11.06 25.38 6.99
CA ARG A 371 -11.40 26.80 7.08
C ARG A 371 -10.24 27.69 6.65
N GLU A 372 -9.02 27.27 6.97
CA GLU A 372 -7.80 28.02 6.67
C GLU A 372 -6.61 27.06 6.57
N THR A 373 -5.69 27.32 5.65
CA THR A 373 -4.37 26.68 5.60
C THR A 373 -3.30 27.75 5.65
N CYS A 374 -2.21 27.49 6.38
CA CYS A 374 -1.09 28.40 6.50
C CYS A 374 0.23 27.62 6.45
N ILE A 375 1.19 28.12 5.69
CA ILE A 375 2.53 27.52 5.60
C ILE A 375 3.39 28.10 6.72
N LYS A 376 3.94 27.23 7.57
CA LYS A 376 4.86 27.59 8.65
C LYS A 376 6.20 26.89 8.45
N CYS A 377 7.28 27.56 8.83
CA CYS A 377 8.58 26.93 8.96
C CYS A 377 8.81 26.67 10.45
N ILE A 378 8.99 25.41 10.84
CA ILE A 378 9.27 25.02 12.22
C ILE A 378 10.76 24.75 12.35
N GLU A 379 11.37 25.31 13.39
CA GLU A 379 12.78 25.08 13.70
C GLU A 379 12.93 23.65 14.27
N ALA A 380 13.61 22.78 13.53
CA ALA A 380 13.98 21.47 14.06
C ALA A 380 15.26 21.68 14.87
N ASN A 381 15.19 21.64 16.21
CA ASN A 381 16.33 21.80 17.13
C ASN A 381 17.69 21.39 16.52
N GLY A 382 18.46 22.35 16.01
CA GLY A 382 19.80 22.16 15.43
C GLY A 382 19.92 21.68 13.97
N ASP A 383 18.82 21.30 13.30
CA ASP A 383 18.78 20.61 11.99
C ASP A 383 18.15 21.46 10.85
N GLY A 384 18.01 22.77 11.08
CA GLY A 384 17.46 23.74 10.13
C GLY A 384 15.93 23.89 10.19
N LEU A 385 15.39 24.69 9.26
CA LEU A 385 13.95 24.95 9.16
C LEU A 385 13.25 23.83 8.37
N LYS A 386 12.21 23.23 8.95
CA LYS A 386 11.33 22.26 8.28
C LYS A 386 10.02 22.93 7.85
N THR A 387 9.55 22.59 6.66
CA THR A 387 8.29 23.15 6.14
C THR A 387 7.11 22.33 6.64
N VAL A 388 6.19 23.00 7.31
CA VAL A 388 4.95 22.42 7.84
C VAL A 388 3.79 23.23 7.32
N ILE A 389 2.78 22.59 6.74
CA ILE A 389 1.53 23.27 6.40
C ILE A 389 0.54 22.98 7.53
N SER A 390 0.08 24.01 8.23
CA SER A 390 -0.96 23.86 9.25
C SER A 390 -2.31 24.22 8.65
N GLY A 391 -3.32 23.38 8.82
CA GLY A 391 -4.71 23.72 8.52
C GLY A 391 -5.62 23.57 9.73
N THR A 392 -6.68 24.37 9.74
CA THR A 392 -7.76 24.30 10.73
C THR A 392 -8.98 23.68 10.07
N VAL A 393 -9.39 22.50 10.55
CA VAL A 393 -10.52 21.75 10.00
C VAL A 393 -11.68 21.79 10.97
N VAL A 394 -12.89 22.02 10.46
CA VAL A 394 -14.11 22.13 11.26
C VAL A 394 -15.07 20.98 10.91
N SER A 395 -15.62 20.33 11.94
CA SER A 395 -16.67 19.31 11.80
C SER A 395 -17.70 19.46 12.92
N LYS A 396 -18.98 19.62 12.54
CA LYS A 396 -20.13 19.75 13.46
C LYS A 396 -19.95 20.76 14.61
N GLY A 397 -19.22 21.86 14.35
CA GLY A 397 -18.97 22.93 15.33
C GLY A 397 -17.69 22.78 16.17
N ASN A 398 -16.96 21.67 16.05
CA ASN A 398 -15.64 21.49 16.67
C ASN A 398 -14.52 21.82 15.69
N GLU A 399 -13.54 22.61 16.13
CA GLU A 399 -12.33 22.92 15.37
C GLU A 399 -11.19 21.97 15.76
N GLN A 400 -10.45 21.49 14.76
CA GLN A 400 -9.28 20.64 14.92
C GLN A 400 -8.11 21.20 14.11
N GLY A 401 -6.98 21.45 14.77
CA GLY A 401 -5.73 21.80 14.11
C GLY A 401 -5.01 20.56 13.58
N VAL A 402 -4.58 20.62 12.33
CA VAL A 402 -3.87 19.54 11.64
C VAL A 402 -2.60 20.12 11.01
N ASP A 403 -1.46 19.48 11.25
CA ASP A 403 -0.19 19.82 10.60
C ASP A 403 0.17 18.75 9.58
N LEU A 404 0.59 19.18 8.39
CA LEU A 404 1.19 18.35 7.35
C LEU A 404 2.70 18.55 7.32
N LEU A 405 3.46 17.46 7.40
CA LEU A 405 4.90 17.46 7.24
C LEU A 405 5.26 17.16 5.78
N LEU A 406 5.86 18.14 5.11
CA LEU A 406 6.19 18.04 3.69
C LEU A 406 7.72 18.00 3.52
N PRO A 407 8.27 17.01 2.81
CA PRO A 407 9.69 17.02 2.50
C PRO A 407 10.01 18.19 1.56
N THR A 408 11.09 18.88 1.86
CA THR A 408 11.67 19.92 1.00
C THR A 408 13.06 19.52 0.56
N SER A 409 13.47 19.99 -0.62
CA SER A 409 14.86 19.82 -1.04
C SER A 409 15.39 21.12 -1.64
N SER A 410 16.68 21.38 -1.38
CA SER A 410 17.38 22.56 -1.89
C SER A 410 18.00 22.21 -3.24
N SER A 411 17.55 22.83 -4.34
CA SER A 411 18.26 22.66 -5.61
C SER A 411 19.64 23.32 -5.52
N LYS A 412 20.71 22.58 -5.83
CA LYS A 412 22.07 23.14 -5.92
C LYS A 412 22.31 23.91 -7.23
N THR A 413 21.34 23.92 -8.14
CA THR A 413 21.42 24.60 -9.43
C THR A 413 20.68 25.94 -9.42
N SER A 414 21.21 26.92 -8.68
CA SER A 414 20.94 28.34 -8.96
C SER A 414 22.24 29.02 -9.41
N LEU A 415 22.62 28.80 -10.67
CA LEU A 415 23.56 29.69 -11.33
C LEU A 415 22.85 31.03 -11.56
N CYS A 416 23.35 32.06 -10.88
CA CYS A 416 23.17 33.49 -11.15
C CYS A 416 21.79 34.13 -10.88
N ASN A 417 21.58 34.65 -9.66
CA ASN A 417 21.35 36.09 -9.40
C ASN A 417 20.94 36.32 -7.94
N SER A 418 21.68 37.19 -7.27
CA SER A 418 21.70 37.43 -5.83
C SER A 418 20.53 38.26 -5.28
N ASN A 419 19.33 38.24 -5.87
CA ASN A 419 18.21 39.09 -5.43
C ASN A 419 16.79 38.46 -5.41
N LEU A 420 16.64 37.14 -5.57
CA LEU A 420 15.40 36.45 -5.19
C LEU A 420 15.63 35.69 -3.88
N ARG A 421 14.91 36.08 -2.81
CA ARG A 421 14.73 35.20 -1.65
C ARG A 421 14.37 33.80 -2.16
N SER A 422 15.21 32.84 -1.82
CA SER A 422 15.17 31.42 -2.14
C SER A 422 13.78 30.90 -2.53
N LYS A 423 13.58 30.56 -3.81
CA LYS A 423 12.50 29.65 -4.23
C LYS A 423 12.80 28.26 -3.64
N ILE A 424 12.45 28.04 -2.39
CA ILE A 424 12.43 26.72 -1.76
C ILE A 424 11.41 25.91 -2.55
N VAL A 425 11.85 24.90 -3.30
CA VAL A 425 10.95 23.99 -4.02
C VAL A 425 10.23 23.14 -2.98
N LYS A 426 8.94 23.40 -2.78
CA LYS A 426 8.10 22.74 -1.77
C LYS A 426 7.42 21.52 -2.37
N TYR A 427 7.61 20.36 -1.73
CA TYR A 427 6.88 19.10 -1.98
C TYR A 427 7.15 18.44 -3.37
N PRO A 428 6.90 17.13 -3.59
CA PRO A 428 7.02 16.55 -4.91
C PRO A 428 6.15 17.28 -5.94
N SER A 429 6.81 17.89 -6.90
CA SER A 429 6.22 18.51 -8.08
C SER A 429 5.68 17.45 -9.05
N SER A 430 4.92 17.89 -10.05
CA SER A 430 4.54 17.05 -11.18
C SER A 430 5.77 16.47 -11.88
N THR A 431 6.87 17.23 -11.99
CA THR A 431 8.16 16.76 -12.52
C THR A 431 8.74 15.61 -11.70
N ASP A 432 8.71 15.72 -10.37
CA ASP A 432 9.20 14.66 -9.47
C ASP A 432 8.37 13.37 -9.68
N VAL A 433 7.03 13.48 -9.70
CA VAL A 433 6.12 12.34 -9.90
C VAL A 433 6.33 11.69 -11.27
N LEU A 434 6.46 12.48 -12.34
CA LEU A 434 6.71 11.97 -13.69
C LEU A 434 8.07 11.28 -13.82
N THR A 435 9.11 11.83 -13.19
CA THR A 435 10.44 11.20 -13.16
C THR A 435 10.36 9.83 -12.49
N VAL A 436 9.70 9.76 -11.33
CA VAL A 436 9.49 8.49 -10.62
C VAL A 436 8.65 7.54 -11.48
N LEU A 437 7.59 8.02 -12.13
CA LEU A 437 6.76 7.20 -13.01
C LEU A 437 7.59 6.51 -14.10
N LEU A 438 8.47 7.26 -14.77
CA LEU A 438 9.35 6.73 -15.82
C LEU A 438 10.37 5.71 -15.26
N LEU A 439 10.96 5.98 -14.09
CA LEU A 439 11.86 5.04 -13.42
C LEU A 439 11.16 3.73 -12.99
N VAL A 440 9.89 3.81 -12.62
CA VAL A 440 9.12 2.66 -12.13
C VAL A 440 8.70 1.71 -13.25
N LEU A 441 8.70 2.13 -14.51
CA LEU A 441 8.42 1.23 -15.63
C LEU A 441 9.55 0.20 -15.81
N GLN A 442 9.18 -1.01 -16.28
CA GLN A 442 10.10 -2.13 -16.43
C GLN A 442 11.04 -1.91 -17.62
N PRO A 443 12.30 -2.40 -17.57
CA PRO A 443 13.23 -2.28 -18.70
C PRO A 443 12.66 -2.82 -20.03
N ASN A 444 11.85 -3.88 -19.97
CA ASN A 444 11.21 -4.49 -21.13
C ASN A 444 10.22 -3.55 -21.85
N THR A 445 9.68 -2.54 -21.16
CA THR A 445 8.82 -1.52 -21.76
C THR A 445 9.53 -0.76 -22.87
N TRP A 446 10.86 -0.68 -22.82
CA TRP A 446 11.68 0.17 -23.69
C TRP A 446 12.34 -0.58 -24.85
N LEU A 447 12.09 -1.89 -25.00
CA LEU A 447 12.72 -2.71 -26.04
C LEU A 447 12.34 -2.28 -27.47
N GLY A 448 11.24 -1.53 -27.63
CA GLY A 448 10.75 -1.07 -28.93
C GLY A 448 11.56 0.06 -29.58
N ILE A 449 12.49 0.70 -28.84
CA ILE A 449 13.34 1.77 -29.39
C ILE A 449 14.27 1.17 -30.45
N LYS A 450 14.16 1.64 -31.70
CA LYS A 450 14.91 1.12 -32.86
C LYS A 450 16.36 1.62 -32.92
N ASP A 451 16.58 2.91 -32.63
CA ASP A 451 17.91 3.50 -32.65
C ASP A 451 18.70 3.04 -31.41
N GLU A 452 19.79 2.30 -31.63
CA GLU A 452 20.58 1.72 -30.54
C GLU A 452 21.33 2.78 -29.70
N ASN A 453 21.66 3.94 -30.27
CA ASN A 453 22.28 5.03 -29.50
C ASN A 453 21.26 5.68 -28.57
N VAL A 454 20.08 6.03 -29.10
CA VAL A 454 18.99 6.62 -28.31
C VAL A 454 18.51 5.64 -27.23
N LYS A 455 18.44 4.35 -27.56
CA LYS A 455 18.09 3.29 -26.62
C LYS A 455 19.11 3.17 -25.50
N ALA A 456 20.41 3.13 -25.81
CA ALA A 456 21.45 3.04 -24.79
C ALA A 456 21.47 4.27 -23.87
N GLU A 457 21.35 5.47 -24.45
CA GLU A 457 21.27 6.73 -23.71
C GLU A 457 20.02 6.75 -22.80
N PHE A 458 18.84 6.43 -23.34
CA PHE A 458 17.60 6.36 -22.57
C PHE A 458 17.68 5.32 -21.43
N GLN A 459 18.18 4.11 -21.74
CA GLN A 459 18.37 3.06 -20.74
C GLN A 459 19.32 3.48 -19.62
N SER A 460 20.35 4.27 -19.94
CA SER A 460 21.26 4.83 -18.93
C SER A 460 20.53 5.74 -17.93
N HIS A 461 19.50 6.46 -18.37
CA HIS A 461 18.69 7.35 -17.53
C HIS A 461 17.63 6.62 -16.69
N VAL A 462 17.08 5.51 -17.18
CA VAL A 462 16.00 4.76 -16.49
C VAL A 462 16.50 3.51 -15.74
N SER A 463 17.78 3.18 -15.84
CA SER A 463 18.37 2.02 -15.16
C SER A 463 18.39 2.21 -13.65
N THR A 464 17.98 1.17 -12.92
CA THR A 464 18.06 1.12 -11.45
C THR A 464 19.46 0.84 -10.93
N ASP A 465 20.39 0.40 -11.78
CA ASP A 465 21.73 0.02 -11.34
C ASP A 465 22.58 1.22 -10.97
N ASN A 466 22.32 2.36 -11.61
CA ASN A 466 23.03 3.62 -11.38
C ASN A 466 22.35 4.52 -10.34
N LEU A 467 21.20 4.10 -9.78
CA LEU A 467 20.47 4.89 -8.79
C LEU A 467 21.12 4.76 -7.40
N PRO A 468 21.18 5.86 -6.62
CA PRO A 468 21.61 5.79 -5.22
C PRO A 468 20.69 4.89 -4.38
N ASP A 469 21.21 4.33 -3.29
CA ASP A 469 20.54 3.24 -2.53
C ASP A 469 19.10 3.54 -2.09
N LEU A 470 18.83 4.74 -1.56
CA LEU A 470 17.49 5.10 -1.06
C LEU A 470 16.49 5.19 -2.21
N LEU A 471 16.83 5.90 -3.29
CA LEU A 471 16.01 5.98 -4.48
C LEU A 471 15.85 4.62 -5.15
N LYS A 472 16.92 3.82 -5.24
CA LYS A 472 16.85 2.45 -5.79
C LYS A 472 15.85 1.59 -5.02
N GLN A 473 15.88 1.63 -3.68
CA GLN A 473 14.93 0.91 -2.84
C GLN A 473 13.48 1.38 -3.06
N GLU A 474 13.27 2.70 -3.18
CA GLU A 474 11.98 3.32 -3.48
C GLU A 474 11.43 2.85 -4.84
N ILE A 475 12.22 2.97 -5.90
CA ILE A 475 11.82 2.56 -7.26
C ILE A 475 11.54 1.06 -7.32
N LEU A 476 12.37 0.23 -6.70
CA LEU A 476 12.12 -1.22 -6.63
C LEU A 476 10.85 -1.54 -5.86
N HIS A 477 10.49 -0.76 -4.84
CA HIS A 477 9.23 -0.93 -4.11
C HIS A 477 8.03 -0.61 -4.98
N LEU A 478 8.03 0.54 -5.64
CA LEU A 478 6.98 0.94 -6.57
C LEU A 478 6.86 -0.02 -7.76
N ARG A 479 7.99 -0.52 -8.30
CA ARG A 479 8.00 -1.56 -9.35
C ARG A 479 7.28 -2.83 -8.93
N ARG A 480 7.45 -3.28 -7.69
CA ARG A 480 6.74 -4.46 -7.17
C ARG A 480 5.24 -4.19 -7.04
N GLN A 481 4.87 -3.04 -6.50
CA GLN A 481 3.47 -2.62 -6.41
C GLN A 481 2.83 -2.54 -7.81
N LEU A 482 3.51 -1.95 -8.79
CA LEU A 482 3.03 -1.86 -10.16
C LEU A 482 2.96 -3.22 -10.85
N HIS A 483 3.97 -4.08 -10.67
CA HIS A 483 3.98 -5.42 -11.26
C HIS A 483 2.81 -6.26 -10.76
N TYR A 484 2.51 -6.18 -9.47
CA TYR A 484 1.31 -6.80 -8.90
C TYR A 484 0.03 -6.29 -9.60
N LEU A 485 -0.07 -4.99 -9.88
CA LEU A 485 -1.23 -4.43 -10.60
C LEU A 485 -1.28 -4.81 -12.08
N ALA A 486 -0.13 -4.87 -12.75
CA ALA A 486 -0.02 -5.16 -14.18
C ALA A 486 -0.19 -6.66 -14.50
N GLY A 487 0.31 -7.55 -13.64
CA GLY A 487 0.07 -8.98 -13.72
C GLY A 487 -1.42 -9.31 -13.54
N CYS A 488 -2.14 -8.47 -12.79
CA CYS A 488 -3.57 -8.55 -12.62
C CYS A 488 -4.41 -8.15 -13.86
N LYS A 489 -3.95 -8.25 -15.13
CA LYS A 489 -4.60 -7.95 -16.46
C LYS A 489 -6.14 -7.72 -16.51
N GLY A 490 -6.69 -6.83 -15.68
CA GLY A 490 -8.08 -7.00 -15.22
C GLY A 490 -8.42 -8.37 -14.55
N GLN A 491 -7.50 -9.33 -14.49
CA GLN A 491 -7.61 -10.65 -13.87
C GLN A 491 -6.52 -10.82 -12.82
N GLU A 492 -6.93 -10.59 -11.58
CA GLU A 492 -6.54 -11.10 -10.26
C GLU A 492 -5.58 -12.33 -10.10
N ALA A 493 -4.55 -12.49 -10.94
CA ALA A 493 -3.53 -13.53 -10.82
C ALA A 493 -2.11 -12.94 -10.97
N CYS A 494 -1.19 -13.26 -10.05
CA CYS A 494 0.23 -12.89 -10.14
C CYS A 494 1.12 -14.01 -9.58
N GLN A 495 2.19 -14.35 -10.30
CA GLN A 495 3.36 -15.06 -9.76
C GLN A 495 4.49 -14.03 -9.54
N GLU A 496 5.22 -14.12 -8.42
CA GLU A 496 6.43 -13.32 -8.21
C GLU A 496 7.50 -13.69 -9.26
N PRO A 497 8.29 -12.71 -9.79
CA PRO A 497 9.51 -13.05 -10.48
C PRO A 497 10.53 -13.67 -9.51
N PRO A 498 11.49 -14.48 -10.00
CA PRO A 498 12.60 -14.95 -9.18
C PRO A 498 13.32 -13.74 -8.56
N SER A 499 13.73 -13.89 -7.31
CA SER A 499 14.60 -12.90 -6.65
C SER A 499 15.89 -12.74 -7.47
N PRO A 500 16.50 -11.53 -7.52
CA PRO A 500 17.79 -11.36 -8.20
C PRO A 500 18.86 -12.30 -7.66
#